data_AF-A0A354IV15-F1
#
_entry.id   AF-A0A354IV15-F1
#
_cell.length_a   1.000
_cell.length_b   1.000
_cell.length_c   1.000
_cell.angle_alpha   90.00
_cell.angle_beta   90.00
_cell.angle_gamma   90.00
#
_symmetry.space_group_name_H-M   'P 1'
#
loop_
_entity.id
_entity.type
_entity.pdbx_description
1 polymer ?
#
loop_
_entity_poly.entity_id
_entity_poly.type
_entity_poly.pdbx_seq_one_letter_code
_entity_poly.pdbx_strand_id
1 'polypeptide(L)'
;MPLLLLAACITLPAAALDTARLDPATRANDDLFRAANGAWLAATAIPAERSEVYGADLPASVNARVRAIVDGLRAHPQAPGSIERKLVDFHPGPGNSR
;
A
#
# COMPACT_ATOMS: atom_id res chain seq x y z
N MET A 1 44.85 3.91 -21.60
CA MET A 1 43.51 4.30 -21.09
C MET A 1 42.66 4.69 -22.29
N PRO A 2 41.43 4.16 -22.45
CA PRO A 2 40.39 4.24 -21.43
C PRO A 2 39.86 2.88 -20.98
N LEU A 3 39.49 2.84 -19.70
CA LEU A 3 38.75 1.75 -19.08
C LEU A 3 37.30 1.88 -19.57
N LEU A 4 36.81 0.90 -20.34
CA LEU A 4 35.38 0.80 -20.64
C LEU A 4 34.65 0.56 -19.31
N LEU A 5 33.96 1.57 -18.80
CA LEU A 5 32.92 1.36 -17.80
C LEU A 5 31.76 0.67 -18.52
N LEU A 6 31.59 -0.63 -18.28
CA LEU A 6 30.36 -1.32 -18.61
C LEU A 6 29.30 -0.79 -17.62
N ALA A 7 28.54 0.21 -18.04
CA ALA A 7 27.34 0.61 -17.31
C ALA A 7 26.31 -0.52 -17.46
N ALA A 8 26.24 -1.41 -16.46
CA ALA A 8 25.12 -2.31 -16.34
C ALA A 8 23.88 -1.44 -16.09
N CYS A 9 23.08 -1.22 -17.14
CA CYS A 9 21.80 -0.56 -17.00
C CYS A 9 20.89 -1.52 -16.24
N ILE A 10 20.67 -1.25 -14.95
CA ILE A 10 19.66 -1.96 -14.17
C ILE A 10 18.31 -1.57 -14.77
N THR A 11 17.75 -2.45 -15.60
CA THR A 11 16.36 -2.33 -16.02
C THR A 11 15.48 -2.67 -14.84
N LEU A 12 15.03 -1.66 -14.12
CA LEU A 12 13.93 -1.79 -13.18
C LEU A 12 12.69 -2.22 -13.97
N PRO A 13 11.89 -3.18 -13.47
CA PRO A 13 10.61 -3.48 -14.10
C PRO A 13 9.78 -2.19 -14.15
N ALA A 14 9.06 -1.96 -15.25
CA ALA A 14 8.26 -0.74 -15.46
C ALA A 14 7.23 -0.47 -14.33
N ALA A 15 6.92 -1.48 -13.51
CA ALA A 15 6.04 -1.39 -12.34
C ALA A 15 6.75 -0.95 -11.04
N ALA A 16 8.07 -0.78 -11.02
CA ALA A 16 8.81 -0.44 -9.80
C ALA A 16 8.61 1.03 -9.36
N LEU A 17 8.26 1.91 -10.29
CA LEU A 17 8.10 3.34 -10.04
C LEU A 17 6.83 3.85 -10.74
N ASP A 18 5.98 4.52 -9.98
CA ASP A 18 4.83 5.24 -10.52
C ASP A 18 5.31 6.57 -11.11
N THR A 19 5.65 6.56 -12.39
CA THR A 19 6.16 7.75 -13.09
C THR A 19 5.08 8.79 -13.37
N ALA A 20 3.80 8.44 -13.22
CA ALA A 20 2.69 9.38 -13.44
C ALA A 20 2.60 10.46 -12.35
N ARG A 21 3.26 10.26 -11.20
CA ARG A 21 3.22 11.19 -10.05
C ARG A 21 4.44 12.12 -9.95
N LEU A 22 5.36 12.02 -10.90
CA LEU A 22 6.54 12.88 -10.96
C LEU A 22 6.14 14.33 -11.23
N ASP A 23 6.89 15.27 -10.66
CA ASP A 23 6.83 16.68 -11.02
C ASP A 23 8.05 17.03 -11.89
N PRO A 24 7.88 17.17 -13.22
CA PRO A 24 8.98 17.47 -14.12
C PRO A 24 9.50 18.92 -13.98
N ALA A 25 8.77 19.81 -13.32
CA ALA A 25 9.22 21.18 -13.08
C ALA A 25 10.25 21.27 -11.96
N THR A 26 10.27 20.30 -11.03
CA THR A 26 11.25 20.24 -9.94
C THR A 26 12.46 19.41 -10.35
N ARG A 27 13.65 20.02 -10.35
CA ARG A 27 14.90 19.30 -10.62
C ARG A 27 15.24 18.38 -9.44
N ALA A 28 15.40 17.08 -9.71
CA ALA A 28 15.61 16.06 -8.67
C ALA A 28 16.85 16.29 -7.79
N ASN A 29 17.90 16.94 -8.30
CA ASN A 29 19.10 17.27 -7.53
C ASN A 29 18.88 18.40 -6.51
N ASP A 30 17.83 19.20 -6.69
CA ASP A 30 17.50 20.31 -5.79
C ASP A 30 16.51 19.85 -4.71
N ASP A 31 15.50 19.07 -5.11
CA ASP A 31 14.53 18.46 -4.19
C ASP A 31 13.99 17.15 -4.79
N LEU A 32 14.61 16.04 -4.40
CA LEU A 32 14.21 14.71 -4.88
C LEU A 32 12.79 14.34 -4.44
N PHE A 33 12.37 14.75 -3.23
CA PHE A 33 11.05 14.40 -2.71
C PHE A 33 9.94 15.05 -3.53
N ARG A 34 10.09 16.35 -3.86
CA ARG A 34 9.16 17.05 -4.73
C ARG A 34 9.24 16.60 -6.18
N ALA A 35 10.43 16.36 -6.72
CA ALA A 35 10.54 15.82 -8.08
C ALA A 35 9.82 14.46 -8.23
N ALA A 36 9.91 13.60 -7.21
CA ALA A 36 9.30 12.27 -7.25
C ALA A 36 7.79 12.28 -6.96
N ASN A 37 7.30 13.19 -6.10
CA ASN A 37 5.93 13.13 -5.56
C ASN A 37 5.11 14.40 -5.80
N GLY A 38 5.64 15.41 -6.48
CA GLY A 38 5.04 16.75 -6.54
C GLY A 38 3.65 16.77 -7.16
N ALA A 39 3.39 15.96 -8.20
CA ALA A 39 2.06 15.86 -8.78
C ALA A 39 1.06 15.22 -7.80
N TRP A 40 1.50 14.23 -7.00
CA TRP A 40 0.67 13.62 -5.95
C TRP A 40 0.37 14.60 -4.81
N LEU A 41 1.38 15.37 -4.37
CA LEU A 41 1.23 16.39 -3.33
C LEU A 41 0.22 17.48 -3.75
N ALA A 42 0.22 17.87 -5.02
CA ALA A 42 -0.71 18.86 -5.54
C ALA A 42 -2.16 18.33 -5.64
N ALA A 43 -2.34 17.05 -5.93
CA ALA A 43 -3.65 16.45 -6.18
C ALA A 43 -4.31 15.81 -4.94
N THR A 44 -3.53 15.43 -3.93
CA THR A 44 -4.02 14.61 -2.81
C THR A 44 -4.38 15.47 -1.61
N ALA A 45 -5.67 15.49 -1.26
CA ALA A 45 -6.15 16.09 -0.02
C ALA A 45 -6.06 15.08 1.13
N ILE A 46 -5.81 15.59 2.35
CA ILE A 46 -6.00 14.82 3.58
C ILE A 46 -7.49 14.87 3.94
N PRO A 47 -8.20 13.73 4.00
CA PRO A 47 -9.60 13.69 4.42
C PRO A 47 -9.77 14.20 5.86
N ALA A 48 -10.94 14.77 6.19
CA ALA A 48 -11.18 15.39 7.50
C ALA A 48 -11.09 14.41 8.69
N GLU A 49 -11.34 13.13 8.45
CA GLU A 49 -11.25 12.05 9.42
C GLU A 49 -9.83 11.48 9.59
N ARG A 50 -8.85 12.00 8.86
CA ARG A 50 -7.45 11.55 8.90
C ARG A 50 -6.51 12.69 9.21
N SER A 51 -5.44 12.38 9.93
CA SER A 51 -4.35 13.34 10.15
C SER A 51 -3.32 13.34 9.01
N GLU A 52 -3.33 12.30 8.17
CA GLU A 52 -2.30 12.04 7.16
C GLU A 52 -2.79 11.12 6.04
N VAL A 53 -2.09 11.16 4.91
CA VAL A 53 -2.28 10.28 3.76
C VAL A 53 -0.93 9.83 3.21
N TYR A 54 -0.90 8.65 2.61
CA TYR A 54 0.30 8.01 2.10
C TYR A 54 0.14 7.68 0.61
N GLY A 55 1.26 7.53 -0.10
CA GLY A 55 1.25 7.14 -1.52
C GLY A 55 0.60 5.78 -1.80
N ALA A 56 0.56 4.91 -0.78
CA ALA A 56 -0.17 3.65 -0.75
C ALA A 56 -0.91 3.47 0.58
N ASP A 57 -2.19 3.13 0.55
CA ASP A 57 -2.99 2.80 1.74
C ASP A 57 -2.83 1.31 2.10
N LEU A 58 -1.64 0.97 2.62
CA LEU A 58 -1.33 -0.38 3.08
C LEU A 58 -2.24 -0.83 4.24
N PRO A 59 -2.54 0.02 5.26
CA PRO A 59 -3.44 -0.38 6.32
C PRO A 59 -4.83 -0.79 5.81
N ALA A 60 -5.44 -0.02 4.91
CA ALA A 60 -6.72 -0.39 4.32
C ALA A 60 -6.63 -1.69 3.51
N SER A 61 -5.56 -1.86 2.73
CA SER A 61 -5.34 -3.06 1.92
C SER A 61 -5.17 -4.31 2.78
N VAL A 62 -4.42 -4.23 3.87
CA VAL A 62 -4.23 -5.33 4.82
C VAL A 62 -5.54 -5.64 5.54
N ASN A 63 -6.25 -4.63 6.03
CA ASN A 63 -7.53 -4.82 6.70
C ASN A 63 -8.56 -5.49 5.80
N ALA A 64 -8.65 -5.10 4.52
CA ALA A 64 -9.52 -5.73 3.55
C ALA A 64 -9.18 -7.22 3.33
N ARG A 65 -7.88 -7.55 3.24
CA ARG A 65 -7.41 -8.93 3.07
C ARG A 65 -7.68 -9.79 4.30
N VAL A 66 -7.39 -9.28 5.50
CA VAL A 66 -7.70 -9.96 6.76
C VAL A 66 -9.20 -10.23 6.86
N ARG A 67 -10.01 -9.22 6.55
CA ARG A 67 -11.47 -9.38 6.54
C ARG A 67 -11.92 -10.47 5.56
N ALA A 68 -11.39 -10.48 4.34
CA ALA A 68 -11.71 -11.51 3.36
C ALA A 68 -11.35 -12.92 3.85
N ILE A 69 -10.22 -13.08 4.55
CA ILE A 69 -9.83 -14.36 5.15
C ILE A 69 -10.84 -14.78 6.22
N VAL A 70 -11.17 -13.89 7.15
CA VAL A 70 -12.12 -14.18 8.24
C VAL A 70 -13.51 -14.49 7.69
N ASP A 71 -13.98 -13.72 6.71
CA ASP A 71 -15.27 -13.94 6.05
C ASP A 71 -15.28 -15.28 5.29
N GLY A 72 -14.16 -15.67 4.67
CA GLY A 72 -13.99 -17.00 4.08
C GLY A 72 -14.09 -18.12 5.11
N LEU A 73 -13.48 -17.96 6.29
CA LEU A 73 -13.60 -18.93 7.39
C LEU A 73 -15.02 -19.00 7.95
N ARG A 74 -15.79 -17.90 7.92
CA ARG A 74 -17.20 -17.88 8.35
C ARG A 74 -18.13 -18.67 7.44
N ALA A 75 -17.76 -18.87 6.18
CA ALA A 75 -18.61 -19.56 5.20
C ALA A 75 -18.90 -21.02 5.58
N HIS A 76 -18.09 -21.62 6.47
CA HIS A 76 -18.25 -23.00 6.91
C HIS A 76 -18.02 -23.16 8.42
N PRO A 77 -18.62 -24.20 9.05
CA PRO A 77 -18.34 -24.50 10.45
C PRO A 77 -16.86 -24.85 10.68
N GLN A 78 -16.23 -24.15 11.62
CA GLN A 78 -14.87 -24.44 12.06
C GLN A 78 -14.88 -25.41 13.25
N ALA A 79 -13.88 -26.30 13.30
CA ALA A 79 -13.73 -27.27 14.38
C ALA A 79 -13.68 -26.57 15.76
N PRO A 80 -14.39 -27.07 16.79
CA PRO A 80 -14.29 -26.51 18.14
C PRO A 80 -12.85 -26.47 18.66
N GLY A 81 -12.45 -25.35 19.26
CA GLY A 81 -11.10 -25.17 19.80
C GLY A 81 -9.99 -24.87 18.79
N SER A 82 -10.27 -24.96 17.49
CA SER A 82 -9.33 -24.62 16.40
C SER A 82 -8.93 -23.14 16.38
N ILE A 83 -7.84 -22.82 15.68
CA ILE A 83 -7.37 -21.44 15.50
C ILE A 83 -8.37 -20.66 14.65
N GLU A 84 -8.94 -21.30 13.62
CA GLU A 84 -9.94 -20.76 12.72
C GLU A 84 -11.21 -20.38 13.48
N ARG A 85 -11.67 -21.25 14.40
CA ARG A 85 -12.80 -20.95 15.29
C ARG A 85 -12.49 -19.71 16.15
N LYS A 86 -11.32 -19.67 16.80
CA LYS A 86 -10.92 -18.52 17.62
C LYS A 86 -10.85 -17.22 16.81
N LEU A 87 -10.35 -17.29 15.58
CA LEU A 87 -10.23 -16.11 14.71
C LEU A 87 -11.60 -15.57 14.30
N VAL A 88 -12.53 -16.46 13.93
CA VAL A 88 -13.92 -16.12 13.63
C VAL A 88 -14.64 -15.53 14.85
N ASP A 89 -14.38 -16.05 16.05
CA ASP A 89 -15.01 -15.57 17.28
C ASP A 89 -14.45 -14.19 17.72
N PHE A 90 -13.15 -13.95 17.51
CA PHE A 90 -12.49 -12.68 17.87
C PHE A 90 -12.83 -11.52 16.93
N HIS A 91 -13.04 -11.77 15.63
CA HIS A 91 -13.33 -10.74 14.64
C HIS A 91 -14.82 -10.71 14.26
N PRO A 92 -15.73 -10.16 15.07
CA PRO A 92 -17.18 -10.20 14.81
C PRO A 92 -17.53 -9.68 13.42
N GLY A 93 -18.45 -10.37 12.75
CA GLY A 93 -18.92 -10.00 11.42
C GLY A 93 -19.67 -8.67 11.42
N PRO A 94 -19.88 -8.06 10.24
CA PRO A 94 -20.70 -6.85 10.12
C PRO A 94 -22.10 -7.11 10.68
N GLY A 95 -22.48 -6.38 11.73
CA GLY A 95 -23.76 -6.51 12.42
C GLY A 95 -23.68 -7.10 13.84
N ASN A 96 -22.51 -7.58 14.27
CA ASN A 96 -22.28 -8.04 15.64
C ASN A 96 -21.26 -7.17 16.42
N SER A 97 -20.97 -5.98 15.90
CA SER A 97 -20.21 -4.95 16.61
C SER A 97 -21.12 -4.32 17.66
N ARG A 98 -20.79 -4.50 18.94
CA ARG A 98 -21.33 -3.61 19.99
C ARG A 98 -20.68 -2.24 19.89
#